data_AF-R1FYZ5-F1
#
_entry.id   AF-R1FYZ5-F1
#
_cell.length_a   1.000
_cell.length_b   1.000
_cell.length_c   1.000
_cell.angle_alpha   90.00
_cell.angle_beta   90.00
_cell.angle_gamma   90.00
#
_symmetry.space_group_name_H-M   'P 1'
#
loop_
_entity.id
_entity.type
_entity.pdbx_description
1 polymer ?
#
loop_
_entity_poly.entity_id
_entity_poly.type
_entity_poly.pdbx_seq_one_letter_code
_entity_poly.pdbx_strand_id
1 'polypeptide(L)'
;MSAVDLRTRIDALMPRAREELAELVALRSVADPRQFPPDECHRAAVWVADAFAEAGFRTSLADTPDGSQAVVGTRRCGRADAPAVLLYAHYDVQPPLADAEWRTPPFRLTEVDGRWYGRGAADCKGNILMHLTALRALGDDVPVDLKLVVEGAEEQGTGGLEAFVPDHADLLRADAILVADTGNAAVGHPAVTVSLRGLVNVVVSVEALPSELHSGMFGGPAPDALAVLVRVLASLRDDEGGTTVHGLPGDGRWSGARYPADRFRADAGLPPGAVLLGGGEVADALWAR
;
A
#
# COMPACT_ATOMS: atom_id res chain seq x y z
N MET A 1 9.97 -30.79 3.58
CA MET A 1 8.74 -30.65 4.39
C MET A 1 7.48 -30.94 3.56
N SER A 2 6.43 -31.53 4.15
CA SER A 2 5.13 -31.74 3.48
C SER A 2 4.23 -30.50 3.64
N ALA A 3 3.20 -30.35 2.79
CA ALA A 3 2.24 -29.24 2.91
C ALA A 3 1.44 -29.26 4.23
N VAL A 4 1.20 -30.46 4.78
CA VAL A 4 0.50 -30.63 6.07
C VAL A 4 1.39 -30.18 7.22
N ASP A 5 2.68 -30.54 7.21
CA ASP A 5 3.65 -30.10 8.22
C ASP A 5 3.81 -28.57 8.19
N LEU A 6 3.93 -27.97 7.00
CA LEU A 6 4.03 -26.51 6.86
C LEU A 6 2.80 -25.79 7.42
N ARG A 7 1.59 -26.28 7.15
CA ARG A 7 0.35 -25.70 7.69
C ARG A 7 0.34 -25.74 9.22
N THR A 8 0.67 -26.88 9.81
CA THR A 8 0.72 -27.02 11.27
C THR A 8 1.74 -26.08 11.91
N ARG A 9 2.91 -25.89 11.28
CA ARG A 9 3.92 -24.92 11.75
C ARG A 9 3.40 -23.48 11.67
N ILE A 10 2.74 -23.12 10.58
CA ILE A 10 2.13 -21.79 10.43
C ILE A 10 1.05 -21.57 11.50
N ASP A 11 0.15 -22.53 11.70
CA ASP A 11 -0.91 -22.45 12.71
C ASP A 11 -0.32 -22.23 14.11
N ALA A 12 0.79 -22.90 14.44
CA ALA A 12 1.49 -22.74 15.71
C ALA A 12 2.18 -21.35 15.86
N LEU A 13 2.50 -20.68 14.75
CA LEU A 13 3.13 -19.35 14.74
C LEU A 13 2.10 -18.20 14.77
N MET A 14 0.82 -18.46 14.51
CA MET A 14 -0.23 -17.42 14.45
C MET A 14 -0.36 -16.58 15.74
N PRO A 15 -0.25 -17.13 16.97
CA PRO A 15 -0.26 -16.31 18.19
C PRO A 15 0.89 -15.29 18.22
N ARG A 16 2.11 -15.73 17.87
CA ARG A 16 3.28 -14.84 17.78
C ARG A 16 3.10 -13.79 16.70
N ALA A 17 2.62 -14.18 15.51
CA ALA A 17 2.37 -13.24 14.41
C ALA A 17 1.35 -12.15 14.82
N ARG A 18 0.33 -12.50 15.60
CA ARG A 18 -0.64 -11.54 16.15
C ARG A 18 0.01 -10.58 17.15
N GLU A 19 0.82 -11.08 18.08
CA GLU A 19 1.51 -10.27 19.08
C GLU A 19 2.46 -9.27 18.42
N GLU A 20 3.30 -9.75 17.50
CA GLU A 20 4.23 -8.92 16.74
C GLU A 20 3.50 -7.92 15.82
N LEU A 21 2.36 -8.30 15.23
CA LEU A 21 1.50 -7.34 14.51
C LEU A 21 0.97 -6.26 15.45
N ALA A 22 0.60 -6.60 16.68
CA ALA A 22 0.13 -5.62 17.66
C ALA A 22 1.23 -4.63 18.06
N GLU A 23 2.47 -5.10 18.20
CA GLU A 23 3.64 -4.25 18.43
C GLU A 23 3.87 -3.30 17.26
N LEU A 24 3.94 -3.82 16.03
CA LEU A 24 4.13 -2.99 14.85
C LEU A 24 3.00 -1.98 14.65
N VAL A 25 1.74 -2.36 14.86
CA VAL A 25 0.57 -1.45 14.74
C VAL A 25 0.61 -0.34 15.78
N ALA A 26 1.20 -0.59 16.96
CA ALA A 26 1.40 0.45 17.97
C ALA A 26 2.46 1.50 17.59
N LEU A 27 3.38 1.16 16.67
CA LEU A 27 4.33 2.12 16.11
C LEU A 27 3.63 3.02 15.09
N ARG A 28 3.55 4.32 15.36
CA ARG A 28 2.79 5.29 14.58
C ARG A 28 3.61 5.80 13.39
N SER A 29 4.08 4.87 12.58
CA SER A 29 4.97 5.07 11.43
C SER A 29 4.26 5.75 10.25
N VAL A 30 3.65 6.91 10.47
CA VAL A 30 3.14 7.75 9.37
C VAL A 30 4.30 8.58 8.85
N ALA A 31 4.66 8.39 7.58
CA ALA A 31 5.82 9.03 6.95
C ALA A 31 5.60 10.51 6.58
N ASP A 32 4.97 11.28 7.48
CA ASP A 32 4.80 12.73 7.34
C ASP A 32 5.23 13.44 8.64
N PRO A 33 6.41 14.07 8.68
CA PRO A 33 6.93 14.74 9.88
C PRO A 33 6.07 15.93 10.33
N ARG A 34 5.17 16.43 9.47
CA ARG A 34 4.23 17.52 9.81
C ARG A 34 3.07 17.00 10.65
N GLN A 35 2.77 15.71 10.58
CA GLN A 35 1.65 15.06 11.25
C GLN A 35 2.10 14.15 12.41
N PHE A 36 3.21 13.43 12.25
CA PHE A 36 3.71 12.45 13.21
C PHE A 36 5.22 12.57 13.45
N PRO A 37 5.73 12.22 14.65
CA PRO A 37 7.17 12.23 14.92
C PRO A 37 7.93 11.25 14.03
N PRO A 38 9.03 11.67 13.37
CA PRO A 38 9.87 10.77 12.56
C PRO A 38 10.40 9.54 13.31
N ASP A 39 10.60 9.68 14.62
CA ASP A 39 11.12 8.61 15.49
C ASP A 39 10.24 7.34 15.47
N GLU A 40 8.94 7.45 15.22
CA GLU A 40 8.05 6.29 15.10
C GLU A 40 8.36 5.46 13.84
N CYS A 41 8.70 6.11 12.72
CA CYS A 41 9.16 5.44 11.50
C CYS A 41 10.53 4.78 11.73
N HIS A 42 11.45 5.48 12.40
CA HIS A 42 12.75 4.90 12.75
C HIS A 42 12.60 3.66 13.65
N ARG A 43 11.76 3.73 14.68
CA ARG A 43 11.46 2.58 15.57
C ARG A 43 10.85 1.41 14.80
N ALA A 44 9.97 1.67 13.83
CA ALA A 44 9.42 0.63 12.97
C ALA A 44 10.50 -0.01 12.09
N ALA A 45 11.38 0.79 11.48
CA ALA A 45 12.50 0.28 10.70
C ALA A 45 13.43 -0.62 11.52
N VAL A 46 13.78 -0.19 12.75
CA VAL A 46 14.61 -0.99 13.68
C VAL A 46 13.90 -2.29 14.05
N TRP A 47 12.62 -2.24 14.42
CA TRP A 47 11.84 -3.44 14.75
C TRP A 47 11.86 -4.44 13.59
N VAL A 48 11.65 -3.97 12.35
CA VAL A 48 11.66 -4.82 11.15
C VAL A 48 13.05 -5.41 10.92
N ALA A 49 14.11 -4.61 11.04
CA ALA A 49 15.49 -5.06 10.90
C ALA A 49 15.84 -6.16 11.90
N ASP A 50 15.44 -6.00 13.16
CA ASP A 50 15.68 -6.97 14.23
C ASP A 50 14.88 -8.26 14.01
N ALA A 51 13.60 -8.16 13.64
CA ALA A 51 12.75 -9.32 13.40
C ALA A 51 13.26 -10.18 12.22
N PHE A 52 13.74 -9.55 11.14
CA PHE A 52 14.36 -10.27 10.03
C PHE A 52 15.77 -10.77 10.35
N ALA A 53 16.53 -10.08 11.20
CA ALA A 53 17.80 -10.59 11.71
C ALA A 53 17.60 -11.89 12.51
N GLU A 54 16.58 -11.95 13.36
CA GLU A 54 16.18 -13.19 14.06
C GLU A 54 15.81 -14.31 13.07
N ALA A 55 15.20 -13.95 11.94
CA ALA A 55 14.88 -14.89 10.85
C ALA A 55 16.10 -15.28 9.97
N GLY A 56 17.31 -14.89 10.36
CA GLY A 56 18.57 -15.29 9.73
C GLY A 56 19.06 -14.35 8.63
N PHE A 57 18.51 -13.15 8.50
CA PHE A 57 19.03 -12.14 7.58
C PHE A 57 20.20 -11.38 8.20
N ARG A 58 21.13 -10.92 7.37
CA ARG A 58 22.02 -9.81 7.69
C ARG A 58 21.31 -8.53 7.24
N THR A 59 20.76 -7.78 8.20
CA THR A 59 19.97 -6.57 7.95
C THR A 59 20.77 -5.29 8.23
N SER A 60 20.38 -4.20 7.57
CA SER A 60 20.86 -2.85 7.85
C SER A 60 19.79 -1.82 7.46
N LEU A 61 19.81 -0.66 8.11
CA LEU A 61 19.04 0.50 7.68
C LEU A 61 19.82 1.26 6.61
N ALA A 62 19.13 1.65 5.54
CA ALA A 62 19.68 2.47 4.47
C ALA A 62 18.83 3.73 4.32
N ASP A 63 19.45 4.90 4.39
CA ASP A 63 18.75 6.16 4.17
C ASP A 63 18.46 6.34 2.67
N THR A 64 17.22 6.68 2.34
CA THR A 64 16.80 6.96 0.96
C THR A 64 16.90 8.47 0.65
N PRO A 65 17.01 8.88 -0.63
CA PRO A 65 17.21 10.28 -1.00
C PRO A 65 16.13 11.27 -0.52
N ASP A 66 14.92 10.78 -0.24
CA ASP A 66 13.81 11.57 0.31
C ASP A 66 13.86 11.71 1.85
N GLY A 67 14.88 11.13 2.51
CA GLY A 67 15.08 11.17 3.95
C GLY A 67 14.35 10.09 4.74
N SER A 68 13.67 9.15 4.07
CA SER A 68 13.12 7.96 4.71
C SER A 68 14.20 6.88 4.94
N GLN A 69 13.85 5.77 5.58
CA GLN A 69 14.76 4.65 5.78
C GLN A 69 14.18 3.37 5.16
N ALA A 70 15.01 2.63 4.44
CA ALA A 70 14.68 1.29 3.99
C ALA A 70 15.44 0.27 4.84
N VAL A 71 14.77 -0.82 5.23
CA VAL A 71 15.43 -2.00 5.79
C VAL A 71 15.87 -2.88 4.63
N VAL A 72 17.18 -3.02 4.45
CA VAL A 72 17.75 -3.92 3.45
C VAL A 72 18.35 -5.15 4.13
N GLY A 73 18.29 -6.31 3.48
CA GLY A 73 18.89 -7.50 4.05
C GLY A 73 19.16 -8.63 3.06
N THR A 74 20.04 -9.55 3.47
CA THR A 74 20.34 -10.77 2.71
C THR A 74 20.37 -12.01 3.59
N ARG A 75 19.89 -13.13 3.07
CA ARG A 75 20.00 -14.47 3.68
C ARG A 75 20.33 -15.49 2.60
N ARG A 76 21.41 -16.25 2.79
CA ARG A 76 21.84 -17.28 1.84
C ARG A 76 21.25 -18.63 2.22
N CYS A 77 20.82 -19.43 1.25
CA CYS A 77 20.35 -20.81 1.53
C CYS A 77 21.49 -21.84 1.58
N GLY A 78 22.73 -21.43 1.26
CA GLY A 78 23.93 -22.28 1.32
C GLY A 78 24.13 -23.19 0.10
N ARG A 79 23.21 -23.19 -0.87
CA ARG A 79 23.39 -23.90 -2.14
C ARG A 79 24.23 -23.07 -3.11
N ALA A 80 25.14 -23.71 -3.83
CA ALA A 80 25.83 -23.08 -4.95
C ALA A 80 24.81 -22.69 -6.04
N ASP A 81 24.97 -21.51 -6.61
CA ASP A 81 24.16 -20.97 -7.73
C ASP A 81 22.64 -20.99 -7.48
N ALA A 82 22.23 -20.80 -6.22
CA ALA A 82 20.81 -20.64 -5.89
C ALA A 82 20.25 -19.36 -6.51
N PRO A 83 19.03 -19.38 -7.08
CA PRO A 83 18.39 -18.16 -7.53
C PRO A 83 18.10 -17.25 -6.33
N ALA A 84 18.12 -15.94 -6.57
CA ALA A 84 17.80 -14.93 -5.57
C ALA A 84 16.35 -14.45 -5.71
N VAL A 85 15.63 -14.40 -4.59
CA VAL A 85 14.28 -13.82 -4.51
C VAL A 85 14.33 -12.60 -3.60
N LEU A 86 13.89 -11.45 -4.11
CA LEU A 86 13.71 -10.23 -3.32
C LEU A 86 12.32 -10.20 -2.71
N LEU A 87 12.24 -10.07 -1.40
CA LEU A 87 11.00 -9.84 -0.65
C LEU A 87 10.82 -8.33 -0.47
N TYR A 88 9.64 -7.82 -0.83
CA TYR A 88 9.28 -6.42 -0.65
C TYR A 88 8.02 -6.27 0.21
N ALA A 89 8.06 -5.28 1.11
CA ALA A 89 6.91 -4.73 1.84
C ALA A 89 7.23 -3.26 2.22
N HIS A 90 6.33 -2.60 2.94
CA HIS A 90 6.61 -1.30 3.56
C HIS A 90 6.06 -1.26 4.99
N TYR A 91 6.69 -0.46 5.86
CA TYR A 91 6.33 -0.35 7.27
C TYR A 91 5.61 0.97 7.61
N ASP A 92 5.66 1.95 6.71
CA ASP A 92 4.91 3.19 6.87
C ASP A 92 3.42 2.96 6.58
N VAL A 93 2.59 3.88 7.05
CA VAL A 93 1.13 3.75 6.99
C VAL A 93 0.47 5.10 6.72
N GLN A 94 -0.67 5.10 6.02
CA GLN A 94 -1.51 6.31 5.93
C GLN A 94 -1.86 6.90 7.31
N PRO A 95 -1.99 8.23 7.45
CA PRO A 95 -2.56 8.83 8.65
C PRO A 95 -3.97 8.26 8.93
N PRO A 96 -4.34 8.07 10.20
CA PRO A 96 -5.72 7.75 10.53
C PRO A 96 -6.60 8.99 10.34
N LEU A 97 -7.90 8.76 10.11
CA LEU A 97 -8.91 9.79 10.37
C LEU A 97 -8.93 10.16 11.87
N ALA A 98 -9.73 11.16 12.24
CA ALA A 98 -9.95 11.49 13.64
C ALA A 98 -10.42 10.26 14.46
N ASP A 99 -9.97 10.14 15.71
CA ASP A 99 -10.25 8.98 16.56
C ASP A 99 -11.74 8.62 16.65
N ALA A 100 -12.64 9.61 16.61
CA ALA A 100 -14.09 9.41 16.66
C ALA A 100 -14.67 8.71 15.41
N GLU A 101 -13.97 8.75 14.29
CA GLU A 101 -14.35 8.05 13.04
C GLU A 101 -13.97 6.56 13.08
N TRP A 102 -13.25 6.12 14.11
CA TRP A 102 -12.84 4.74 14.28
C TRP A 102 -13.69 4.00 15.32
N ARG A 103 -14.07 2.76 15.00
CA ARG A 103 -14.76 1.86 15.94
C ARG A 103 -13.82 1.26 16.99
N THR A 104 -12.53 1.17 16.66
CA THR A 104 -11.45 0.66 17.51
C THR A 104 -10.26 1.60 17.39
N PRO A 105 -9.45 1.83 18.45
CA PRO A 105 -8.34 2.78 18.37
C PRO A 105 -7.37 2.43 17.22
N PRO A 106 -6.99 3.37 16.35
CA PRO A 106 -6.28 3.07 15.09
C PRO A 106 -4.93 2.39 15.34
N PHE A 107 -4.17 2.84 16.33
CA PHE A 107 -2.84 2.29 16.65
C PHE A 107 -2.86 1.29 17.80
N ARG A 108 -3.98 0.55 17.97
CA ARG A 108 -4.07 -0.58 18.88
C ARG A 108 -4.76 -1.73 18.16
N LEU A 109 -4.02 -2.80 17.90
CA LEU A 109 -4.58 -3.99 17.28
C LEU A 109 -5.72 -4.54 18.14
N THR A 110 -6.92 -4.53 17.59
CA THR A 110 -8.15 -4.94 18.28
C THR A 110 -8.82 -6.03 17.48
N GLU A 111 -9.10 -7.17 18.11
CA GLU A 111 -9.81 -8.25 17.46
C GLU A 111 -11.32 -8.07 17.62
N VAL A 112 -12.05 -8.09 16.51
CA VAL A 112 -13.53 -8.07 16.48
C VAL A 112 -14.00 -9.07 15.43
N ASP A 113 -14.84 -10.03 15.84
CA ASP A 113 -15.40 -11.07 14.97
C ASP A 113 -14.36 -11.82 14.12
N GLY A 114 -13.22 -12.16 14.73
CA GLY A 114 -12.12 -12.89 14.08
C GLY A 114 -11.30 -12.06 13.09
N ARG A 115 -11.48 -10.74 13.06
CA ARG A 115 -10.68 -9.80 12.25
C ARG A 115 -9.83 -8.92 13.15
N TRP A 116 -8.61 -8.61 12.72
CA TRP A 116 -7.70 -7.73 13.44
C TRP A 116 -7.75 -6.32 12.86
N TYR A 117 -8.29 -5.38 13.63
CA TYR A 117 -8.42 -3.98 13.26
C TYR A 117 -7.26 -3.17 13.82
N GLY A 118 -6.64 -2.37 12.96
CA GLY A 118 -5.57 -1.44 13.30
C GLY A 118 -5.03 -0.79 12.02
N ARG A 119 -4.63 0.48 12.10
CA ARG A 119 -3.93 1.16 11.01
C ARG A 119 -2.61 0.43 10.75
N GLY A 120 -2.37 0.08 9.50
CA GLY A 120 -1.21 -0.71 9.12
C GLY A 120 -1.44 -2.22 9.10
N ALA A 121 -2.54 -2.71 9.70
CA ALA A 121 -2.69 -4.15 9.94
C ALA A 121 -2.75 -4.97 8.65
N ALA A 122 -3.47 -4.49 7.63
CA ALA A 122 -3.54 -5.12 6.31
C ALA A 122 -2.60 -4.47 5.27
N ASP A 123 -2.16 -3.24 5.54
CA ASP A 123 -1.48 -2.36 4.59
C ASP A 123 -0.42 -1.55 5.34
N CYS A 124 0.82 -2.05 5.47
CA CYS A 124 1.28 -3.36 4.99
C CYS A 124 2.03 -4.17 6.06
N LYS A 125 1.86 -3.80 7.35
CA LYS A 125 2.52 -4.47 8.47
C LYS A 125 2.16 -5.95 8.55
N GLY A 126 0.91 -6.33 8.30
CA GLY A 126 0.50 -7.74 8.24
C GLY A 126 1.30 -8.57 7.23
N ASN A 127 1.75 -7.95 6.14
CA ASN A 127 2.47 -8.63 5.07
C ASN A 127 3.95 -8.81 5.42
N ILE A 128 4.52 -7.89 6.22
CA ILE A 128 5.80 -8.10 6.91
C ILE A 128 5.73 -9.36 7.78
N LEU A 129 4.68 -9.50 8.61
CA LEU A 129 4.49 -10.69 9.45
C LEU A 129 4.22 -11.96 8.64
N MET A 130 3.54 -11.85 7.50
CA MET A 130 3.37 -12.97 6.57
C MET A 130 4.72 -13.50 6.09
N HIS A 131 5.62 -12.61 5.64
CA HIS A 131 6.98 -13.00 5.26
C HIS A 131 7.73 -13.66 6.43
N LEU A 132 7.75 -13.03 7.60
CA LEU A 132 8.44 -13.56 8.79
C LEU A 132 7.89 -14.94 9.19
N THR A 133 6.57 -15.11 9.19
CA THR A 133 5.90 -16.36 9.58
C THR A 133 6.23 -17.48 8.59
N ALA A 134 6.20 -17.20 7.28
CA ALA A 134 6.57 -18.17 6.26
C ALA A 134 8.06 -18.58 6.39
N LEU A 135 8.95 -17.61 6.60
CA LEU A 135 10.38 -17.85 6.76
C LEU A 135 10.69 -18.70 8.00
N ARG A 136 10.02 -18.43 9.12
CA ARG A 136 10.15 -19.21 10.37
C ARG A 136 9.60 -20.62 10.23
N ALA A 137 8.47 -20.79 9.52
CA ALA A 137 7.89 -22.11 9.28
C ALA A 137 8.77 -22.98 8.36
N LEU A 138 9.37 -22.36 7.34
CA LEU A 138 10.34 -22.99 6.44
C LEU A 138 11.68 -23.27 7.11
N GLY A 139 12.17 -22.39 7.98
CA GLY A 139 13.46 -22.55 8.62
C GLY A 139 14.57 -22.71 7.58
N ASP A 140 15.38 -23.75 7.70
CA ASP A 140 16.49 -24.06 6.77
C ASP A 140 16.03 -24.72 5.46
N ASP A 141 14.74 -25.04 5.30
CA ASP A 141 14.19 -25.63 4.06
C ASP A 141 14.02 -24.60 2.92
N VAL A 142 14.35 -23.32 3.13
CA VAL A 142 14.29 -22.27 2.08
C VAL A 142 15.29 -22.61 0.96
N PRO A 143 14.85 -22.87 -0.28
CA PRO A 143 15.73 -23.40 -1.32
C PRO A 143 16.43 -22.32 -2.18
N VAL A 144 16.25 -21.04 -1.86
CA VAL A 144 16.68 -19.88 -2.64
C VAL A 144 17.43 -18.88 -1.77
N ASP A 145 18.30 -18.09 -2.38
CA ASP A 145 18.84 -16.93 -1.70
C ASP A 145 17.76 -15.87 -1.56
N LEU A 146 17.74 -15.18 -0.43
CA LEU A 146 16.76 -14.16 -0.14
C LEU A 146 17.43 -12.80 -0.02
N LYS A 147 16.78 -11.81 -0.62
CA LYS A 147 17.02 -10.39 -0.42
C LYS A 147 15.77 -9.79 0.20
N LEU A 148 15.94 -8.70 0.94
CA LEU A 148 14.85 -8.00 1.60
C LEU A 148 14.98 -6.51 1.32
N VAL A 149 13.86 -5.87 1.00
CA VAL A 149 13.65 -4.43 1.14
C VAL A 149 12.33 -4.22 1.85
N VAL A 150 12.34 -3.50 2.96
CA VAL A 150 11.12 -2.96 3.56
C VAL A 150 11.24 -1.45 3.61
N GLU A 151 10.48 -0.73 2.79
CA GLU A 151 10.57 0.73 2.70
C GLU A 151 9.70 1.45 3.75
N GLY A 152 9.96 2.75 3.92
CA GLY A 152 9.37 3.57 4.97
C GLY A 152 8.66 4.83 4.49
N ALA A 153 8.33 4.92 3.20
CA ALA A 153 7.65 6.07 2.61
C ALA A 153 6.78 5.71 1.38
N GLU A 154 6.33 4.45 1.26
CA GLU A 154 5.48 4.00 0.14
C GLU A 154 4.23 4.89 0.02
N GLU A 155 3.61 5.17 1.17
CA GLU A 155 2.29 5.81 1.27
C GLU A 155 2.33 7.30 0.92
N GLN A 156 3.53 7.89 0.86
CA GLN A 156 3.73 9.28 0.42
C GLN A 156 3.98 9.39 -1.08
N GLY A 157 4.42 8.31 -1.75
CA GLY A 157 4.77 8.33 -3.16
C GLY A 157 5.87 9.35 -3.49
N THR A 158 6.82 9.58 -2.58
CA THR A 158 7.93 10.54 -2.73
C THR A 158 8.99 10.09 -3.74
N GLY A 159 8.98 8.82 -4.14
CA GLY A 159 9.98 8.24 -5.06
C GLY A 159 11.33 7.96 -4.41
N GLY A 160 11.40 7.91 -3.07
CA GLY A 160 12.63 7.65 -2.33
C GLY A 160 13.30 6.33 -2.73
N LEU A 161 12.55 5.22 -2.70
CA LEU A 161 13.08 3.92 -3.11
C LEU A 161 13.41 3.88 -4.61
N GLU A 162 12.58 4.50 -5.46
CA GLU A 162 12.83 4.62 -6.90
C GLU A 162 14.19 5.29 -7.18
N ALA A 163 14.50 6.37 -6.46
CA ALA A 163 15.77 7.08 -6.57
C ALA A 163 16.94 6.32 -5.92
N PHE A 164 16.68 5.50 -4.90
CA PHE A 164 17.71 4.70 -4.20
C PHE A 164 18.22 3.52 -5.05
N VAL A 165 17.33 2.87 -5.80
CA VAL A 165 17.60 1.60 -6.51
C VAL A 165 18.77 1.68 -7.50
N PRO A 166 18.90 2.69 -8.39
CA PRO A 166 19.95 2.74 -9.41
C PRO A 166 21.37 2.66 -8.84
N ASP A 167 21.62 3.35 -7.72
CA ASP A 167 22.94 3.40 -7.07
C ASP A 167 23.22 2.17 -6.18
N HIS A 168 22.19 1.36 -5.92
CA HIS A 168 22.24 0.20 -5.02
C HIS A 168 21.78 -1.09 -5.71
N ALA A 169 21.88 -1.16 -7.03
CA ALA A 169 21.34 -2.25 -7.83
C ALA A 169 21.84 -3.63 -7.37
N ASP A 170 23.10 -3.75 -6.92
CA ASP A 170 23.65 -5.02 -6.44
C ASP A 170 23.01 -5.52 -5.14
N LEU A 171 22.53 -4.61 -4.28
CA LEU A 171 21.76 -4.97 -3.10
C LEU A 171 20.40 -5.58 -3.49
N LEU A 172 19.81 -5.11 -4.60
CA LEU A 172 18.40 -5.35 -4.91
C LEU A 172 18.18 -6.35 -6.06
N ARG A 173 19.16 -6.54 -6.94
CA ARG A 173 19.07 -7.43 -8.10
C ARG A 173 18.72 -8.86 -7.68
N ALA A 174 17.64 -9.39 -8.22
CA ALA A 174 17.13 -10.73 -7.93
C ALA A 174 16.56 -11.37 -9.20
N ASP A 175 16.42 -12.69 -9.20
CA ASP A 175 15.79 -13.44 -10.29
C ASP A 175 14.26 -13.35 -10.26
N ALA A 176 13.70 -13.09 -9.07
CA ALA A 176 12.29 -12.80 -8.86
C ALA A 176 12.10 -11.79 -7.73
N ILE A 177 11.01 -11.02 -7.80
CA ILE A 177 10.58 -10.11 -6.74
C ILE A 177 9.19 -10.57 -6.28
N LEU A 178 9.04 -10.77 -4.98
CA LEU A 178 7.78 -11.05 -4.32
C LEU A 178 7.33 -9.79 -3.58
N VAL A 179 6.39 -9.07 -4.17
CA VAL A 179 5.73 -7.90 -3.58
C VAL A 179 4.49 -8.40 -2.84
N ALA A 180 4.52 -8.35 -1.51
CA ALA A 180 3.35 -8.69 -0.71
C ALA A 180 2.63 -7.41 -0.33
N ASP A 181 1.88 -6.83 -1.26
CA ASP A 181 1.22 -5.53 -1.04
C ASP A 181 -0.07 -5.37 -1.86
N THR A 182 -0.79 -6.48 -2.04
CA THR A 182 -2.08 -6.47 -2.75
C THR A 182 -3.07 -7.39 -2.05
N GLY A 183 -4.35 -7.02 -2.14
CA GLY A 183 -5.44 -7.82 -1.61
C GLY A 183 -5.85 -8.97 -2.54
N ASN A 184 -6.61 -9.92 -1.99
CA ASN A 184 -7.28 -10.93 -2.79
C ASN A 184 -8.41 -10.32 -3.63
N ALA A 185 -8.68 -10.90 -4.80
CA ALA A 185 -9.84 -10.54 -5.61
C ALA A 185 -11.17 -10.78 -4.88
N ALA A 186 -11.17 -11.69 -3.90
CA ALA A 186 -12.34 -12.08 -3.15
C ALA A 186 -11.98 -12.71 -1.80
N VAL A 187 -12.82 -12.49 -0.78
CA VAL A 187 -12.71 -13.24 0.49
C VAL A 187 -12.72 -14.75 0.21
N GLY A 188 -11.75 -15.46 0.80
CA GLY A 188 -11.60 -16.91 0.66
C GLY A 188 -11.04 -17.39 -0.69
N HIS A 189 -10.76 -16.51 -1.64
CA HIS A 189 -10.19 -16.88 -2.94
C HIS A 189 -8.83 -16.19 -3.11
N PRO A 190 -7.72 -16.94 -2.99
CA PRO A 190 -6.39 -16.37 -3.17
C PRO A 190 -6.23 -15.85 -4.60
N ALA A 191 -5.53 -14.73 -4.76
CA ALA A 191 -5.21 -14.16 -6.06
C ALA A 191 -3.70 -13.97 -6.23
N VAL A 192 -3.25 -13.98 -7.47
CA VAL A 192 -1.91 -13.54 -7.86
C VAL A 192 -2.08 -12.29 -8.71
N THR A 193 -1.63 -11.16 -8.20
CA THR A 193 -1.64 -9.89 -8.92
C THR A 193 -0.44 -9.87 -9.87
N VAL A 194 -0.71 -9.76 -11.17
CA VAL A 194 0.34 -9.76 -12.22
C VAL A 194 0.57 -8.38 -12.83
N SER A 195 -0.27 -7.41 -12.50
CA SER A 195 -0.19 -6.03 -13.01
C SER A 195 -0.92 -5.08 -12.06
N LEU A 196 -0.38 -3.87 -11.93
CA LEU A 196 -1.01 -2.75 -11.24
C LEU A 196 -1.27 -1.62 -12.24
N ARG A 197 -2.24 -0.75 -11.93
CA ARG A 197 -2.42 0.51 -12.67
C ARG A 197 -1.26 1.46 -12.36
N GLY A 198 -0.88 2.25 -13.35
CA GLY A 198 -0.10 3.46 -13.08
C GLY A 198 -0.96 4.56 -12.44
N LEU A 199 -0.29 5.54 -11.84
CA LEU A 199 -0.90 6.74 -11.27
C LEU A 199 -0.21 7.98 -11.84
N VAL A 200 -1.00 9.02 -12.10
CA VAL A 200 -0.48 10.36 -12.41
C VAL A 200 -1.21 11.36 -11.50
N ASN A 201 -0.44 12.10 -10.70
CA ASN A 201 -0.96 13.18 -9.87
C ASN A 201 -0.72 14.53 -10.55
N VAL A 202 -1.77 15.36 -10.65
CA VAL A 202 -1.72 16.68 -11.28
C VAL A 202 -2.23 17.73 -10.30
N VAL A 203 -1.47 18.81 -10.13
CA VAL A 203 -1.88 19.98 -9.34
C VAL A 203 -2.40 21.05 -10.30
N VAL A 204 -3.66 21.45 -10.15
CA VAL A 204 -4.28 22.52 -10.93
C VAL A 204 -4.41 23.77 -10.06
N SER A 205 -3.73 24.84 -10.45
CA SER A 205 -3.82 26.15 -9.80
C SER A 205 -4.57 27.13 -10.69
N VAL A 206 -5.54 27.83 -10.11
CA VAL A 206 -6.30 28.88 -10.79
C VAL A 206 -6.13 30.17 -10.01
N GLU A 207 -5.60 31.19 -10.67
CA GLU A 207 -5.50 32.55 -10.13
C GLU A 207 -6.36 33.46 -10.99
N ALA A 208 -7.31 34.16 -10.36
CA ALA A 208 -8.27 35.01 -11.08
C ALA A 208 -8.06 36.51 -10.82
N LEU A 209 -7.50 36.87 -9.65
CA LEU A 209 -7.35 38.23 -9.18
C LEU A 209 -6.04 38.37 -8.38
N PRO A 210 -5.40 39.55 -8.39
CA PRO A 210 -4.14 39.78 -7.66
C PRO A 210 -4.31 39.89 -6.14
N SER A 211 -5.55 39.97 -5.64
CA SER A 211 -5.87 40.04 -4.22
C SER A 211 -7.30 39.60 -3.94
N GLU A 212 -7.59 39.24 -2.69
CA GLU A 212 -8.93 38.94 -2.21
C GLU A 212 -9.87 40.16 -2.30
N LEU A 213 -11.13 39.92 -2.68
CA LEU A 213 -12.17 40.94 -2.78
C LEU A 213 -13.38 40.61 -1.91
N HIS A 214 -14.10 41.64 -1.47
CA HIS A 214 -15.34 41.47 -0.74
C HIS A 214 -16.45 40.91 -1.66
N SER A 215 -16.89 39.68 -1.41
CA SER A 215 -17.84 38.94 -2.26
C SER A 215 -19.19 39.65 -2.45
N GLY A 216 -19.69 40.37 -1.45
CA GLY A 216 -20.94 41.14 -1.59
C GLY A 216 -20.84 42.40 -2.46
N MET A 217 -19.64 42.95 -2.64
CA MET A 217 -19.44 44.21 -3.36
C MET A 217 -19.03 43.97 -4.82
N PHE A 218 -18.27 42.91 -5.07
CA PHE A 218 -17.73 42.58 -6.39
C PHE A 218 -18.21 41.23 -6.95
N GLY A 219 -18.94 40.44 -6.16
CA GLY A 219 -19.43 39.12 -6.56
C GLY A 219 -20.44 39.21 -7.69
N GLY A 220 -20.32 38.29 -8.64
CA GLY A 220 -21.09 38.25 -9.89
C GLY A 220 -20.24 38.70 -11.08
N PRO A 221 -19.83 39.98 -11.18
CA PRO A 221 -19.01 40.46 -12.30
C PRO A 221 -17.52 40.10 -12.20
N ALA A 222 -16.95 40.03 -10.99
CA ALA A 222 -15.53 39.73 -10.83
C ALA A 222 -15.25 38.24 -11.12
N PRO A 223 -14.14 37.91 -11.82
CA PRO A 223 -13.70 36.53 -12.01
C PRO A 223 -13.49 35.81 -10.68
N ASP A 224 -14.03 34.59 -10.58
CA ASP A 224 -13.96 33.75 -9.39
C ASP A 224 -13.11 32.51 -9.70
N ALA A 225 -11.93 32.42 -9.07
CA ALA A 225 -11.00 31.31 -9.26
C ALA A 225 -11.61 29.96 -8.83
N LEU A 226 -12.42 29.95 -7.77
CA LEU A 226 -13.09 28.75 -7.29
C LEU A 226 -14.14 28.28 -8.29
N ALA A 227 -14.95 29.20 -8.84
CA ALA A 227 -15.93 28.86 -9.86
C ALA A 227 -15.28 28.28 -11.13
N VAL A 228 -14.13 28.82 -11.54
CA VAL A 228 -13.35 28.29 -12.67
C VAL A 228 -12.77 26.92 -12.32
N LEU A 229 -12.18 26.75 -11.14
CA LEU A 229 -11.63 25.47 -10.70
C LEU A 229 -12.70 24.37 -10.68
N VAL A 230 -13.90 24.67 -10.14
CA VAL A 230 -15.03 23.73 -10.16
C VAL A 230 -15.39 23.33 -11.59
N ARG A 231 -15.41 24.27 -12.54
CA ARG A 231 -15.67 23.96 -13.96
C ARG A 231 -14.58 23.07 -14.57
N VAL A 232 -13.31 23.34 -14.28
CA VAL A 232 -12.20 22.52 -14.76
C VAL A 232 -12.30 21.11 -14.20
N LEU A 233 -12.50 20.95 -12.90
CA LEU A 233 -12.61 19.63 -12.25
C LEU A 233 -13.83 18.85 -12.74
N ALA A 234 -14.98 19.50 -12.89
CA ALA A 234 -16.18 18.89 -13.45
C ALA A 234 -15.96 18.42 -14.90
N SER A 235 -15.17 19.17 -15.68
CA SER A 235 -14.90 18.83 -17.09
C SER A 235 -14.01 17.60 -17.29
N LEU A 236 -13.41 17.03 -16.24
CA LEU A 236 -12.58 15.82 -16.31
C LEU A 236 -13.39 14.52 -16.41
N ARG A 237 -14.71 14.61 -16.18
CA ARG A 237 -15.65 13.49 -16.25
C ARG A 237 -16.87 13.85 -17.07
N ASP A 238 -17.47 12.87 -17.75
CA ASP A 238 -18.79 13.01 -18.38
C ASP A 238 -19.92 12.71 -17.38
N ASP A 239 -21.18 12.85 -17.82
CA ASP A 239 -22.37 12.63 -17.00
C ASP A 239 -22.49 11.17 -16.52
N GLU A 240 -21.85 10.23 -17.23
CA GLU A 240 -21.75 8.82 -16.86
C GLU A 240 -20.56 8.53 -15.94
N GLY A 241 -19.63 9.46 -15.71
CA GLY A 241 -18.43 9.29 -14.88
C GLY A 241 -17.19 8.76 -15.63
N GLY A 242 -17.25 8.67 -16.95
CA GLY A 242 -16.11 8.38 -17.83
C GLY A 242 -15.11 9.53 -17.90
N THR A 243 -13.85 9.25 -18.21
CA THR A 243 -12.79 10.25 -18.37
C THR A 243 -12.92 10.98 -19.71
N THR A 244 -12.90 12.30 -19.71
CA THR A 244 -13.08 13.17 -20.90
C THR A 244 -11.78 13.82 -21.41
N VAL A 245 -10.65 13.52 -20.78
CA VAL A 245 -9.35 14.11 -21.11
C VAL A 245 -8.92 13.70 -22.51
N HIS A 246 -8.76 14.68 -23.40
CA HIS A 246 -8.32 14.44 -24.78
C HIS A 246 -6.97 13.70 -24.83
N GLY A 247 -6.91 12.63 -25.62
CA GLY A 247 -5.72 11.79 -25.76
C GLY A 247 -5.62 10.65 -24.74
N LEU A 248 -6.53 10.57 -23.76
CA LEU A 248 -6.64 9.45 -22.82
C LEU A 248 -7.92 8.64 -23.13
N PRO A 249 -7.81 7.54 -23.88
CA PRO A 249 -8.97 6.72 -24.22
C PRO A 249 -9.50 5.96 -22.99
N GLY A 250 -10.81 6.05 -22.74
CA GLY A 250 -11.51 5.38 -21.65
C GLY A 250 -12.21 4.07 -22.05
N ASP A 251 -11.74 3.40 -23.11
CA ASP A 251 -12.38 2.23 -23.72
C ASP A 251 -11.68 0.90 -23.43
N GLY A 252 -10.64 0.93 -22.59
CA GLY A 252 -9.89 -0.25 -22.17
C GLY A 252 -10.77 -1.38 -21.66
N ARG A 253 -10.34 -2.62 -21.91
CA ARG A 253 -11.04 -3.85 -21.52
C ARG A 253 -10.15 -4.73 -20.67
N TRP A 254 -10.68 -5.21 -19.56
CA TRP A 254 -10.00 -6.10 -18.65
C TRP A 254 -10.27 -7.56 -19.01
N SER A 255 -9.20 -8.33 -19.18
CA SER A 255 -9.26 -9.76 -19.52
C SER A 255 -9.05 -10.69 -18.32
N GLY A 256 -8.71 -10.14 -17.15
CA GLY A 256 -8.43 -10.92 -15.95
C GLY A 256 -9.68 -11.31 -15.16
N ALA A 257 -9.55 -11.30 -13.83
CA ALA A 257 -10.66 -11.64 -12.93
C ALA A 257 -11.89 -10.77 -13.21
N ARG A 258 -13.09 -11.34 -13.08
CA ARG A 258 -14.34 -10.58 -13.15
C ARG A 258 -14.64 -9.96 -11.80
N TYR A 259 -15.25 -8.78 -11.81
CA TYR A 259 -15.79 -8.14 -10.62
C TYR A 259 -17.26 -7.78 -10.87
N PRO A 260 -18.22 -8.67 -10.53
CA PRO A 260 -19.63 -8.41 -10.76
C PRO A 260 -20.12 -7.17 -10.01
N ALA A 261 -21.00 -6.38 -10.64
CA ALA A 261 -21.51 -5.12 -10.10
C ALA A 261 -22.13 -5.24 -8.70
N ASP A 262 -22.91 -6.31 -8.45
CA ASP A 262 -23.55 -6.51 -7.15
C ASP A 262 -22.55 -6.82 -6.04
N ARG A 263 -21.46 -7.51 -6.39
CA ARG A 263 -20.35 -7.76 -5.48
C ARG A 263 -19.64 -6.45 -5.15
N PHE A 264 -19.30 -5.66 -6.17
CA PHE A 264 -18.67 -4.36 -5.98
C PHE A 264 -19.53 -3.44 -5.09
N ARG A 265 -20.85 -3.42 -5.30
CA ARG A 265 -21.79 -2.67 -4.45
C ARG A 265 -21.72 -3.09 -2.98
N ALA A 266 -21.68 -4.39 -2.71
CA ALA A 266 -21.58 -4.91 -1.36
C ALA A 266 -20.22 -4.60 -0.71
N ASP A 267 -19.13 -4.86 -1.44
CA ASP A 267 -17.75 -4.66 -0.97
C ASP A 267 -17.45 -3.16 -0.73
N ALA A 268 -17.96 -2.26 -1.58
CA ALA A 268 -17.83 -0.81 -1.44
C ALA A 268 -18.85 -0.16 -0.49
N GLY A 269 -19.79 -0.93 0.07
CA GLY A 269 -20.81 -0.42 1.01
C GLY A 269 -21.76 0.60 0.39
N LEU A 270 -22.10 0.45 -0.90
CA LEU A 270 -22.97 1.40 -1.60
C LEU A 270 -24.40 1.39 -1.03
N PRO A 271 -25.03 2.57 -0.84
CA PRO A 271 -26.40 2.62 -0.37
C PRO A 271 -27.38 2.06 -1.43
N PRO A 272 -28.56 1.56 -1.00
CA PRO A 272 -29.58 1.09 -1.93
C PRO A 272 -29.95 2.16 -2.96
N GLY A 273 -29.99 1.77 -4.24
CA GLY A 273 -30.31 2.68 -5.35
C GLY A 273 -29.15 3.53 -5.86
N ALA A 274 -27.95 3.43 -5.27
CA ALA A 274 -26.76 4.09 -5.82
C ALA A 274 -26.46 3.60 -7.24
N VAL A 275 -26.26 4.55 -8.15
CA VAL A 275 -25.88 4.28 -9.53
C VAL A 275 -24.36 4.10 -9.60
N LEU A 276 -23.91 3.08 -10.32
CA LEU A 276 -22.48 2.91 -10.58
C LEU A 276 -22.05 3.91 -11.67
N LEU A 277 -20.95 4.59 -11.42
CA LEU A 277 -20.30 5.47 -12.38
C LEU A 277 -19.42 4.66 -13.33
N GLY A 278 -19.28 5.16 -14.55
CA GLY A 278 -18.61 4.53 -15.67
C GLY A 278 -19.52 3.56 -16.42
N GLY A 279 -19.44 3.58 -17.75
CA GLY A 279 -20.11 2.58 -18.58
C GLY A 279 -19.33 1.26 -18.66
N GLY A 280 -20.02 0.12 -18.80
CA GLY A 280 -19.40 -1.19 -19.01
C GLY A 280 -19.24 -2.03 -17.73
N GLU A 281 -18.30 -2.98 -17.77
CA GLU A 281 -18.03 -3.87 -16.64
C GLU A 281 -17.22 -3.14 -15.56
N VAL A 282 -17.52 -3.38 -14.28
CA VAL A 282 -16.78 -2.78 -13.15
C VAL A 282 -15.28 -3.10 -13.23
N ALA A 283 -14.93 -4.30 -13.66
CA ALA A 283 -13.54 -4.71 -13.84
C ALA A 283 -12.80 -3.86 -14.91
N ASP A 284 -13.48 -3.44 -15.98
CA ASP A 284 -12.90 -2.56 -16.99
C ASP A 284 -12.60 -1.19 -16.37
N ALA A 285 -13.57 -0.62 -15.64
CA ALA A 285 -13.44 0.67 -14.98
C ALA A 285 -12.34 0.69 -13.90
N LEU A 286 -12.22 -0.40 -13.12
CA LEU A 286 -11.25 -0.48 -12.05
C LEU A 286 -9.82 -0.73 -12.55
N TRP A 287 -9.63 -1.55 -13.59
CA TRP A 287 -8.31 -2.09 -13.92
C TRP A 287 -7.81 -1.79 -15.33
N ALA A 288 -8.67 -1.33 -16.25
CA ALA A 288 -8.29 -1.07 -17.63
C ALA A 288 -8.52 0.37 -18.10
N ARG A 289 -9.13 1.24 -17.28
CA ARG A 289 -9.56 2.61 -17.64
C ARG A 289 -9.21 3.65 -16.58
#